data_AF-A0A368W3M1-F1
#
_entry.id   AF-A0A368W3M1-F1
#
_cell.length_a   1.000
_cell.length_b   1.000
_cell.length_c   1.000
_cell.angle_alpha   90.00
_cell.angle_beta   90.00
_cell.angle_gamma   90.00
#
_symmetry.space_group_name_H-M   'P 1'
#
loop_
_entity.id
_entity.type
_entity.pdbx_description
1 polymer ?
#
loop_
_entity_poly.entity_id
_entity_poly.type
_entity_poly.pdbx_seq_one_letter_code
_entity_poly.pdbx_strand_id
1 'polypeptide(L)'
;MKRNIIILLMLICLPLAGCSAIADLSLNHIQTNQWYSVSDIVDGDTFKIKTGDDEATIRLLYVDTPEIKKPNSPVEPFGPEASAYTEKLLSESKEVRLTFDEEITDKYNRTLAIVELKDGRILNELLLEQGLAKVLIVEPNVKMENVYKQLEQQAKQAMKGLWSNASDISNTDFPVKKAARSGILIEVDKSAELVTIKNTSNEPVTLDGWKLVSVRGNQTYPFDPFVLNPQQKIVISSADEPPSDSSVLEWGEQNIWNNKESDPAELYNAYNELVSVWEDE
;
A
#
# COMPACT_ATOMS: atom_id res chain seq x y z
N MET A 1 -40.39 -2.35 -81.53
CA MET A 1 -40.89 -3.42 -80.64
C MET A 1 -41.04 -2.84 -79.25
N LYS A 2 -42.28 -2.69 -78.79
CA LYS A 2 -42.64 -2.31 -77.42
C LYS A 2 -42.41 -3.51 -76.50
N ARG A 3 -41.88 -3.31 -75.30
CA ARG A 3 -42.14 -4.18 -74.14
C ARG A 3 -42.07 -3.35 -72.87
N ASN A 4 -43.27 -3.11 -72.34
CA ASN A 4 -43.57 -2.66 -70.99
C ASN A 4 -43.00 -3.66 -69.98
N ILE A 5 -42.48 -3.20 -68.83
CA ILE A 5 -42.52 -3.90 -67.52
C ILE A 5 -42.41 -2.78 -66.46
N ILE A 6 -43.55 -2.36 -65.92
CA ILE A 6 -44.06 -2.63 -64.55
C ILE A 6 -43.35 -1.78 -63.48
N ILE A 7 -44.08 -0.75 -63.05
CA ILE A 7 -43.91 -0.01 -61.80
C ILE A 7 -44.10 -0.99 -60.64
N LEU A 8 -43.10 -1.15 -59.78
CA LEU A 8 -43.29 -1.70 -58.43
C LEU A 8 -42.98 -0.60 -57.42
N LEU A 9 -44.07 -0.04 -56.89
CA LEU A 9 -44.08 0.87 -55.74
C LEU A 9 -43.63 0.06 -54.51
N MET A 10 -42.41 0.30 -54.02
CA MET A 10 -41.99 -0.20 -52.71
C MET A 10 -41.85 1.00 -51.77
N LEU A 11 -42.96 1.30 -51.10
CA LEU A 11 -42.97 2.07 -49.86
C LEU A 11 -42.18 1.26 -48.83
N ILE A 12 -40.92 1.59 -48.61
CA ILE A 12 -40.17 1.10 -47.46
C ILE A 12 -39.91 2.30 -46.56
N CYS A 13 -40.77 2.37 -45.55
CA CYS A 13 -40.61 3.21 -44.38
C CYS A 13 -39.34 2.75 -43.65
N LEU A 14 -38.24 3.47 -43.81
CA LEU A 14 -37.06 3.28 -42.99
C LEU A 14 -37.29 4.03 -41.68
N PRO A 15 -37.35 3.35 -40.52
CA PRO A 15 -37.43 4.03 -39.24
C PRO A 15 -36.17 4.90 -39.08
N LEU A 16 -36.36 6.17 -38.73
CA LEU A 16 -35.31 6.95 -38.07
C LEU A 16 -34.95 6.16 -36.81
N ALA A 17 -33.92 5.33 -36.90
CA ALA A 17 -33.14 4.94 -35.75
C ALA A 17 -32.46 6.23 -35.26
N GLY A 18 -33.19 6.98 -34.44
CA GLY A 18 -32.60 7.83 -33.44
C GLY A 18 -31.71 6.92 -32.62
N CYS A 19 -30.44 6.85 -33.01
CA CYS A 19 -29.40 6.41 -32.10
C CYS A 19 -29.35 7.50 -31.04
N SER A 20 -30.19 7.34 -30.03
CA SER A 20 -29.98 7.91 -28.71
C SER A 20 -28.73 7.27 -28.13
N ALA A 21 -27.58 7.51 -28.77
CA ALA A 21 -26.34 7.61 -28.04
C ALA A 21 -26.44 8.93 -27.27
N ILE A 22 -27.31 8.94 -26.25
CA ILE A 22 -26.92 9.60 -25.01
C ILE A 22 -25.73 8.74 -24.58
N ALA A 23 -24.56 9.10 -25.11
CA ALA A 23 -23.32 8.75 -24.47
C ALA A 23 -23.54 9.16 -23.02
N ASP A 24 -23.40 8.21 -22.10
CA ASP A 24 -23.33 8.48 -20.68
C ASP A 24 -22.30 9.59 -20.48
N LEU A 25 -22.77 10.83 -20.47
CA LEU A 25 -22.02 11.99 -20.03
C LEU A 25 -22.08 11.94 -18.51
N SER A 26 -21.47 10.91 -17.92
CA SER A 26 -20.99 11.02 -16.54
C SER A 26 -19.71 11.85 -16.60
N LEU A 27 -19.89 13.16 -16.80
CA LEU A 27 -18.89 14.15 -16.43
C LEU A 27 -18.53 13.89 -14.96
N ASN A 28 -17.22 13.82 -14.67
CA ASN A 28 -16.59 13.67 -13.34
C ASN A 28 -16.18 12.25 -12.89
N HIS A 29 -15.70 11.38 -13.80
CA HIS A 29 -14.86 10.27 -13.33
C HIS A 29 -13.44 10.77 -13.11
N ILE A 30 -13.00 10.82 -11.85
CA ILE A 30 -11.59 11.09 -11.50
C ILE A 30 -10.75 9.95 -12.08
N GLN A 31 -9.63 10.29 -12.70
CA GLN A 31 -8.78 9.36 -13.43
C GLN A 31 -7.42 9.25 -12.76
N THR A 32 -6.84 8.05 -12.86
CA THR A 32 -5.41 7.90 -12.59
C THR A 32 -4.61 8.62 -13.69
N ASN A 33 -3.38 9.03 -13.37
CA ASN A 33 -2.47 9.73 -14.28
C ASN A 33 -2.84 11.16 -14.70
N GLN A 34 -3.85 11.78 -14.07
CA GLN A 34 -4.19 13.18 -14.25
C GLN A 34 -3.74 14.03 -13.06
N TRP A 35 -3.31 15.27 -13.33
CA TRP A 35 -3.05 16.28 -12.30
C TRP A 35 -4.33 17.06 -11.99
N TYR A 36 -4.62 17.21 -10.70
CA TYR A 36 -5.76 17.96 -10.20
C TYR A 36 -5.30 19.08 -9.27
N SER A 37 -5.83 20.29 -9.43
CA SER A 37 -5.54 21.39 -8.53
C SER A 37 -6.20 21.17 -7.16
N VAL A 38 -5.43 21.37 -6.09
CA VAL A 38 -5.93 21.38 -4.72
C VAL A 38 -6.75 22.65 -4.51
N SER A 39 -7.98 22.51 -4.00
CA SER A 39 -8.89 23.64 -3.77
C SER A 39 -9.06 24.00 -2.30
N ASP A 40 -8.98 23.01 -1.40
CA ASP A 40 -9.16 23.18 0.03
C ASP A 40 -8.43 22.08 0.79
N ILE A 41 -8.02 22.36 2.02
CA ILE A 41 -7.34 21.39 2.90
C ILE A 41 -8.20 21.23 4.16
N VAL A 42 -8.71 20.02 4.39
CA VAL A 42 -9.68 19.78 5.46
C VAL A 42 -8.94 19.44 6.75
N ASP A 43 -8.06 18.46 6.73
CA ASP A 43 -7.23 18.03 7.86
C ASP A 43 -5.99 17.25 7.35
N GLY A 44 -5.36 16.46 8.22
CA GLY A 44 -4.13 15.74 7.91
C GLY A 44 -4.27 14.70 6.81
N ASP A 45 -5.44 14.07 6.65
CA ASP A 45 -5.66 12.99 5.69
C ASP A 45 -6.83 13.23 4.72
N THR A 46 -7.44 14.41 4.79
CA THR A 46 -8.55 14.81 3.94
C THR A 46 -8.29 16.19 3.31
N PHE A 47 -8.47 16.29 2.01
CA PHE A 47 -8.39 17.56 1.26
C PHE A 47 -9.37 17.53 0.08
N LYS A 48 -9.47 18.63 -0.67
CA LYS A 48 -10.32 18.72 -1.85
C LYS A 48 -9.54 19.10 -3.09
N ILE A 49 -10.01 18.61 -4.22
CA ILE A 49 -9.50 18.95 -5.55
C ILE A 49 -10.61 19.52 -6.43
N LYS A 50 -10.23 20.28 -7.45
CA LYS A 50 -11.14 20.71 -8.51
C LYS A 50 -11.33 19.61 -9.56
N THR A 51 -12.58 19.32 -9.89
CA THR A 51 -12.99 18.41 -10.96
C THR A 51 -13.94 19.15 -11.91
N GLY A 52 -13.37 19.90 -12.86
CA GLY A 52 -14.16 20.80 -13.69
C GLY A 52 -14.69 21.99 -12.89
N ASP A 53 -16.01 22.20 -12.91
CA ASP A 53 -16.69 23.24 -12.13
C ASP A 53 -17.04 22.79 -10.70
N ASP A 54 -16.84 21.50 -10.38
CA ASP A 54 -17.13 20.90 -9.08
C ASP A 54 -15.86 20.65 -8.25
N GLU A 55 -16.06 20.24 -6.99
CA GLU A 55 -14.99 19.75 -6.11
C GLU A 55 -15.21 18.28 -5.74
N ALA A 56 -14.11 17.54 -5.58
CA ALA A 56 -14.11 16.21 -5.01
C ALA A 56 -13.28 16.17 -3.73
N THR A 57 -13.82 15.52 -2.69
CA THR A 57 -13.11 15.29 -1.44
C THR A 57 -12.26 14.03 -1.56
N ILE A 58 -10.97 14.15 -1.26
CA ILE A 58 -10.00 13.06 -1.26
C ILE A 58 -9.72 12.65 0.18
N ARG A 59 -9.85 11.35 0.49
CA ARG A 59 -9.38 10.73 1.72
C ARG A 59 -8.18 9.86 1.40
N LEU A 60 -7.08 10.09 2.10
CA LEU A 60 -5.84 9.34 1.87
C LEU A 60 -6.06 7.84 2.19
N LEU A 61 -5.62 6.95 1.30
CA LEU A 61 -5.56 5.51 1.57
C LEU A 61 -4.46 5.19 2.57
N TYR A 62 -4.66 4.10 3.30
CA TYR A 62 -3.70 3.44 4.21
C TYR A 62 -3.25 4.25 5.43
N VAL A 63 -3.67 5.50 5.60
CA VAL A 63 -3.24 6.39 6.70
C VAL A 63 -4.41 6.99 7.45
N ASP A 64 -4.26 7.19 8.75
CA ASP A 64 -5.21 7.87 9.62
C ASP A 64 -4.48 8.86 10.52
N THR A 65 -4.82 10.14 10.39
CA THR A 65 -4.19 11.22 11.14
C THR A 65 -5.00 11.54 12.40
N PRO A 66 -4.35 11.98 13.50
CA PRO A 66 -5.07 12.38 14.69
C PRO A 66 -6.04 13.54 14.41
N GLU A 67 -7.23 13.43 14.96
CA GLU A 67 -8.36 14.26 14.55
C GLU A 67 -8.37 15.62 15.27
N ILE A 68 -8.56 16.69 14.50
CA ILE A 68 -8.58 18.07 14.99
C ILE A 68 -9.96 18.72 15.00
N LYS A 69 -10.93 18.19 14.23
CA LYS A 69 -12.20 18.87 13.92
C LYS A 69 -13.44 18.12 14.39
N LYS A 70 -13.32 17.03 15.14
CA LYS A 70 -14.47 16.30 15.71
C LYS A 70 -15.24 17.17 16.71
N PRO A 71 -16.53 17.48 16.46
CA PRO A 71 -17.33 18.25 17.41
C PRO A 71 -17.36 17.57 18.78
N ASN A 72 -17.16 18.37 19.85
CA ASN A 72 -17.14 17.90 21.25
C ASN A 72 -16.02 16.90 21.60
N SER A 73 -14.95 16.82 20.80
CA SER A 73 -13.77 16.01 21.13
C SER A 73 -12.56 16.90 21.40
N PRO A 74 -11.67 16.53 22.34
CA PRO A 74 -10.39 17.21 22.50
C PRO A 74 -9.55 17.02 21.23
N VAL A 75 -8.74 18.02 20.90
CA VAL A 75 -7.72 17.89 19.84
C VAL A 75 -6.77 16.76 20.22
N GLU A 76 -6.62 15.79 19.32
CA GLU A 76 -5.72 14.67 19.55
C GLU A 76 -4.24 15.12 19.43
N PRO A 77 -3.32 14.57 20.24
CA PRO A 77 -1.90 14.84 20.10
C PRO A 77 -1.40 14.59 18.66
N PHE A 78 -0.56 15.47 18.15
CA PHE A 78 -0.03 15.47 16.77
C PHE A 78 -1.05 15.77 15.65
N GLY A 79 -2.33 16.01 15.97
CA GLY A 79 -3.33 16.38 14.96
C GLY A 79 -3.03 17.72 14.27
N PRO A 80 -2.72 18.81 15.01
CA PRO A 80 -2.32 20.08 14.40
C PRO A 80 -1.05 19.97 13.55
N GLU A 81 -0.09 19.17 13.99
CA GLU A 81 1.18 18.92 13.30
C GLU A 81 0.95 18.15 12.00
N ALA A 82 0.11 17.12 12.00
CA ALA A 82 -0.29 16.37 10.80
C ALA A 82 -0.99 17.29 9.79
N SER A 83 -1.94 18.09 10.25
CA SER A 83 -2.68 19.04 9.41
C SER A 83 -1.77 20.10 8.79
N ALA A 84 -0.88 20.70 9.58
CA ALA A 84 0.07 21.70 9.10
C ALA A 84 1.10 21.11 8.12
N TYR A 85 1.50 19.86 8.33
CA TYR A 85 2.42 19.16 7.42
C TYR A 85 1.76 18.89 6.07
N THR A 86 0.53 18.37 6.06
CA THR A 86 -0.26 18.17 4.84
C THR A 86 -0.52 19.50 4.13
N GLU A 87 -0.93 20.54 4.86
CA GLU A 87 -1.16 21.87 4.30
C GLU A 87 0.09 22.43 3.62
N LYS A 88 1.25 22.32 4.27
CA LYS A 88 2.53 22.75 3.70
C LYS A 88 2.82 22.02 2.38
N LEU A 89 2.78 20.69 2.37
CA LEU A 89 3.12 19.88 1.20
C LEU A 89 2.15 20.12 0.04
N LEU A 90 0.84 20.20 0.31
CA LEU A 90 -0.16 20.47 -0.71
C LEU A 90 -0.09 21.91 -1.24
N SER A 91 0.25 22.88 -0.40
CA SER A 91 0.45 24.28 -0.83
C SER A 91 1.71 24.45 -1.70
N GLU A 92 2.76 23.70 -1.40
CA GLU A 92 3.99 23.65 -2.21
C GLU A 92 3.72 22.95 -3.55
N SER A 93 2.98 21.83 -3.55
CA SER A 93 2.67 21.05 -4.75
C SER A 93 1.63 21.72 -5.65
N LYS A 94 0.59 22.35 -5.07
CA LYS A 94 -0.61 22.97 -5.68
C LYS A 94 -1.51 22.05 -6.49
N GLU A 95 -0.93 21.06 -7.14
CA GLU A 95 -1.63 20.01 -7.85
C GLU A 95 -1.15 18.65 -7.34
N VAL A 96 -2.01 17.64 -7.48
CA VAL A 96 -1.72 16.27 -7.08
C VAL A 96 -2.13 15.30 -8.17
N ARG A 97 -1.52 14.11 -8.16
CA ARG A 97 -1.92 12.97 -8.98
C ARG A 97 -2.39 11.83 -8.07
N LEU A 98 -3.44 11.14 -8.50
CA LEU A 98 -4.13 10.14 -7.70
C LEU A 98 -3.90 8.73 -8.25
N THR A 99 -3.60 7.81 -7.35
CA THR A 99 -3.55 6.37 -7.61
C THR A 99 -4.56 5.68 -6.70
N PHE A 100 -5.34 4.76 -7.25
CA PHE A 100 -6.44 4.11 -6.56
C PHE A 100 -6.12 2.66 -6.22
N ASP A 101 -6.90 2.10 -5.30
CA ASP A 101 -6.94 0.66 -5.05
C ASP A 101 -8.27 0.07 -5.59
N GLU A 102 -8.73 -1.08 -5.10
CA GLU A 102 -9.92 -1.78 -5.60
C GLU A 102 -11.20 -0.97 -5.46
N GLU A 103 -11.44 -0.41 -4.27
CA GLU A 103 -12.56 0.49 -4.01
C GLU A 103 -12.09 1.95 -4.03
N ILE A 104 -12.69 2.75 -4.92
CA ILE A 104 -12.28 4.13 -5.19
C ILE A 104 -13.05 5.14 -4.32
N THR A 105 -14.16 4.75 -3.72
CA THR A 105 -15.03 5.68 -2.98
C THR A 105 -15.55 5.04 -1.72
N ASP A 106 -15.55 5.79 -0.61
CA ASP A 106 -16.09 5.29 0.65
C ASP A 106 -17.60 5.56 0.81
N LYS A 107 -18.18 5.06 1.89
CA LYS A 107 -19.59 5.28 2.25
C LYS A 107 -20.00 6.75 2.46
N TYR A 108 -19.04 7.67 2.57
CA TYR A 108 -19.26 9.11 2.68
C TYR A 108 -19.08 9.83 1.35
N ASN A 109 -18.94 9.09 0.25
CA ASN A 109 -18.72 9.59 -1.10
C ASN A 109 -17.41 10.39 -1.24
N ARG A 110 -16.39 10.07 -0.43
CA ARG A 110 -15.02 10.59 -0.58
C ARG A 110 -14.24 9.66 -1.49
N THR A 111 -13.39 10.24 -2.35
CA THR A 111 -12.48 9.48 -3.20
C THR A 111 -11.29 8.98 -2.37
N LEU A 112 -11.03 7.68 -2.39
CA LEU A 112 -9.93 7.03 -1.69
C LEU A 112 -8.69 6.99 -2.59
N ALA A 113 -7.57 7.58 -2.18
CA ALA A 113 -6.38 7.63 -3.03
C ALA A 113 -5.03 7.61 -2.30
N ILE A 114 -4.03 7.06 -2.98
CA ILE A 114 -2.61 7.38 -2.79
C ILE A 114 -2.32 8.65 -3.58
N VAL A 115 -1.64 9.61 -2.97
CA VAL A 115 -1.51 10.97 -3.49
C VAL A 115 -0.06 11.31 -3.76
N GLU A 116 0.26 11.57 -5.03
CA GLU A 116 1.57 11.97 -5.49
C GLU A 116 1.65 13.50 -5.68
N LEU A 117 2.74 14.07 -5.17
CA LEU A 117 3.08 15.49 -5.25
C LEU A 117 3.90 15.78 -6.52
N LYS A 118 4.01 17.05 -6.91
CA LYS A 118 4.75 17.48 -8.13
C LYS A 118 6.23 17.10 -8.14
N ASP A 119 6.83 16.94 -6.97
CA ASP A 119 8.23 16.51 -6.83
C ASP A 119 8.39 14.98 -6.82
N GLY A 120 7.31 14.24 -7.06
CA GLY A 120 7.30 12.78 -7.15
C GLY A 120 7.16 12.07 -5.81
N ARG A 121 7.12 12.80 -4.68
CA ARG A 121 6.91 12.19 -3.36
C ARG A 121 5.44 11.82 -3.14
N ILE A 122 5.20 10.82 -2.30
CA ILE A 122 3.85 10.35 -1.94
C ILE A 122 3.44 10.91 -0.57
N LEU A 123 2.36 11.69 -0.53
CA LEU A 123 1.89 12.34 0.71
C LEU A 123 1.55 11.33 1.81
N ASN A 124 0.88 10.23 1.46
CA ASN A 124 0.49 9.20 2.42
C ASN A 124 1.72 8.59 3.12
N GLU A 125 2.78 8.29 2.35
CA GLU A 125 4.02 7.72 2.87
C GLU A 125 4.74 8.71 3.78
N LEU A 126 4.85 9.98 3.35
CA LEU A 126 5.49 11.04 4.12
C LEU A 126 4.84 11.25 5.49
N LEU A 127 3.51 11.13 5.60
CA LEU A 127 2.82 11.22 6.88
C LEU A 127 3.22 10.11 7.86
N LEU A 128 3.36 8.87 7.37
CA LEU A 128 3.85 7.76 8.17
C LEU A 128 5.32 7.94 8.54
N GLU A 129 6.18 8.32 7.59
CA GLU A 129 7.60 8.53 7.81
C GLU A 129 7.92 9.59 8.87
N GLN A 130 7.05 10.60 9.04
CA GLN A 130 7.16 11.62 10.08
C GLN A 130 6.49 11.21 11.40
N GLY A 131 5.83 10.04 11.44
CA GLY A 131 5.04 9.59 12.59
C GLY A 131 3.82 10.49 12.84
N LEU A 132 3.22 11.08 11.81
CA LEU A 132 2.06 11.97 11.89
C LEU A 132 0.74 11.29 11.56
N ALA A 133 0.80 10.02 11.14
CA ALA A 133 -0.36 9.16 10.92
C ALA A 133 -0.10 7.75 11.45
N LYS A 134 -1.18 7.00 11.65
CA LYS A 134 -1.15 5.55 11.85
C LYS A 134 -1.60 4.84 10.57
N VAL A 135 -1.25 3.57 10.43
CA VAL A 135 -1.76 2.76 9.32
C VAL A 135 -3.22 2.40 9.54
N LEU A 136 -4.04 2.60 8.53
CA LEU A 136 -5.45 2.21 8.51
C LEU A 136 -5.75 1.44 7.22
N ILE A 137 -5.96 0.13 7.35
CA ILE A 137 -6.34 -0.76 6.24
C ILE A 137 -7.85 -0.98 6.26
N VAL A 138 -8.50 -0.75 5.13
CA VAL A 138 -9.94 -0.95 4.95
C VAL A 138 -10.14 -1.83 3.72
N GLU A 139 -10.63 -3.05 3.92
CA GLU A 139 -10.92 -3.97 2.81
C GLU A 139 -11.97 -3.37 1.85
N PRO A 140 -11.87 -3.63 0.53
CA PRO A 140 -10.90 -4.52 -0.13
C PRO A 140 -9.55 -3.87 -0.47
N ASN A 141 -9.28 -2.64 0.01
CA ASN A 141 -8.07 -1.89 -0.33
C ASN A 141 -6.86 -2.34 0.48
N VAL A 142 -6.17 -3.39 0.00
CA VAL A 142 -5.04 -4.03 0.70
C VAL A 142 -3.76 -4.12 -0.14
N LYS A 143 -3.75 -3.61 -1.39
CA LYS A 143 -2.63 -3.84 -2.33
C LYS A 143 -1.26 -3.39 -1.81
N MET A 144 -1.23 -2.29 -1.05
CA MET A 144 0.01 -1.71 -0.51
C MET A 144 0.12 -1.86 1.01
N GLU A 145 -0.72 -2.69 1.65
CA GLU A 145 -0.76 -2.84 3.11
C GLU A 145 0.64 -3.03 3.72
N ASN A 146 1.48 -3.86 3.09
CA ASN A 146 2.81 -4.17 3.60
C ASN A 146 3.74 -2.95 3.60
N VAL A 147 3.78 -2.19 2.51
CA VAL A 147 4.58 -0.96 2.41
C VAL A 147 4.22 0.00 3.53
N TYR A 148 2.92 0.25 3.72
CA TYR A 148 2.46 1.22 4.70
C TYR A 148 2.71 0.76 6.13
N LYS A 149 2.51 -0.54 6.43
CA LYS A 149 2.88 -1.11 7.74
C LYS A 149 4.37 -1.00 8.03
N GLN A 150 5.23 -1.19 7.03
CA GLN A 150 6.67 -1.04 7.18
C GLN A 150 7.05 0.43 7.47
N LEU A 151 6.48 1.39 6.76
CA LEU A 151 6.72 2.82 6.99
C LEU A 151 6.33 3.25 8.41
N GLU A 152 5.18 2.79 8.92
CA GLU A 152 4.79 3.06 10.30
C GLU A 152 5.78 2.44 11.30
N GLN A 153 6.22 1.21 11.04
CA GLN A 153 7.18 0.52 11.90
C GLN A 153 8.54 1.22 11.94
N GLN A 154 9.02 1.72 10.81
CA GLN A 154 10.24 2.54 10.74
C GLN A 154 10.08 3.84 11.55
N ALA A 155 8.91 4.50 11.48
CA ALA A 155 8.64 5.70 12.27
C ALA A 155 8.58 5.41 13.78
N LYS A 156 8.01 4.27 14.18
CA LYS A 156 8.01 3.76 15.56
C LYS A 156 9.43 3.52 16.07
N GLN A 157 10.25 2.83 15.28
CA GLN A 157 11.67 2.57 15.57
C GLN A 157 12.48 3.85 15.74
N ALA A 158 12.21 4.84 14.88
CA ALA A 158 12.83 6.16 14.94
C ALA A 158 12.24 7.09 16.02
N MET A 159 11.24 6.62 16.80
CA MET A 159 10.53 7.40 17.83
C MET A 159 10.04 8.76 17.32
N LYS A 160 9.48 8.79 16.11
CA LYS A 160 9.00 10.04 15.47
C LYS A 160 7.54 10.34 15.82
N GLY A 161 7.21 11.64 15.90
CA GLY A 161 5.84 12.12 16.03
C GLY A 161 5.06 11.41 17.14
N LEU A 162 3.95 10.77 16.77
CA LEU A 162 3.08 9.93 17.61
C LEU A 162 3.84 8.92 18.48
N TRP A 163 5.02 8.49 18.05
CA TRP A 163 5.84 7.47 18.70
C TRP A 163 6.93 8.04 19.61
N SER A 164 6.98 9.36 19.83
CA SER A 164 8.03 10.03 20.60
C SER A 164 7.94 9.81 22.12
N ASN A 165 6.77 9.44 22.65
CA ASN A 165 6.56 9.23 24.09
C ASN A 165 6.45 7.74 24.42
N ALA A 166 7.34 7.25 25.29
CA ALA A 166 7.41 5.85 25.73
C ALA A 166 6.12 5.31 26.39
N SER A 167 5.21 6.19 26.84
CA SER A 167 3.96 5.82 27.51
C SER A 167 2.78 5.55 26.56
N ASP A 168 2.77 6.13 25.35
CA ASP A 168 1.75 5.84 24.33
C ASP A 168 2.09 4.59 23.51
N ILE A 169 3.33 4.12 23.67
CA ILE A 169 3.72 2.74 23.39
C ILE A 169 3.19 1.85 24.53
N SER A 170 1.88 1.87 24.73
CA SER A 170 1.22 1.01 25.70
C SER A 170 1.01 -0.38 25.10
N ASN A 171 1.81 -1.35 25.58
CA ASN A 171 1.52 -2.79 25.58
C ASN A 171 1.05 -3.48 24.28
N THR A 172 1.47 -3.01 23.11
CA THR A 172 1.69 -3.90 21.96
C THR A 172 3.17 -3.80 21.61
N ASP A 173 3.90 -4.73 22.22
CA ASP A 173 5.30 -5.09 22.06
C ASP A 173 6.12 -4.27 21.05
N PHE A 174 7.09 -3.52 21.58
CA PHE A 174 8.36 -3.44 20.87
C PHE A 174 9.12 -4.75 21.06
N PRO A 175 9.47 -5.43 19.96
CA PRO A 175 10.71 -6.18 19.92
C PRO A 175 11.68 -5.58 18.89
N VAL A 176 11.80 -4.25 18.83
CA VAL A 176 13.04 -3.66 18.25
C VAL A 176 14.25 -3.99 19.16
N LYS A 177 14.01 -4.49 20.37
CA LYS A 177 15.04 -5.14 21.20
C LYS A 177 15.35 -6.61 20.83
N LYS A 178 14.75 -7.21 19.78
CA LYS A 178 14.72 -8.68 19.65
C LYS A 178 14.92 -9.32 18.27
N ALA A 179 15.41 -8.64 17.23
CA ALA A 179 15.99 -9.39 16.09
C ALA A 179 17.11 -10.35 16.57
N ALA A 180 17.88 -9.93 17.59
CA ALA A 180 18.91 -10.74 18.21
C ALA A 180 18.42 -11.78 19.26
N ARG A 181 17.13 -11.83 19.64
CA ARG A 181 16.63 -12.82 20.64
C ARG A 181 15.40 -13.62 20.23
N SER A 182 14.86 -13.44 19.02
CA SER A 182 13.88 -14.37 18.44
C SER A 182 14.48 -15.77 18.26
N GLY A 183 15.81 -15.84 18.14
CA GLY A 183 16.49 -17.05 17.75
C GLY A 183 16.15 -17.43 16.31
N ILE A 184 15.74 -16.47 15.48
CA ILE A 184 15.54 -16.67 14.04
C ILE A 184 16.55 -15.81 13.30
N LEU A 185 17.38 -16.45 12.47
CA LEU A 185 18.34 -15.80 11.59
C LEU A 185 17.86 -15.90 10.14
N ILE A 186 18.01 -14.82 9.38
CA ILE A 186 17.84 -14.83 7.94
C ILE A 186 19.15 -14.47 7.24
N GLU A 187 19.46 -15.20 6.16
CA GLU A 187 20.63 -14.99 5.30
C GLU A 187 20.17 -15.02 3.85
N VAL A 188 20.55 -14.02 3.05
CA VAL A 188 20.15 -13.90 1.64
C VAL A 188 21.33 -14.16 0.72
N ASP A 189 21.11 -14.97 -0.31
CA ASP A 189 21.96 -15.01 -1.50
C ASP A 189 21.15 -14.45 -2.67
N LYS A 190 21.37 -13.17 -2.96
CA LYS A 190 20.65 -12.44 -4.00
C LYS A 190 20.89 -13.04 -5.39
N SER A 191 22.12 -13.48 -5.66
CA SER A 191 22.50 -14.01 -6.96
C SER A 191 21.85 -15.37 -7.25
N ALA A 192 21.64 -16.16 -6.19
CA ALA A 192 20.95 -17.44 -6.26
C ALA A 192 19.43 -17.31 -6.05
N GLU A 193 18.91 -16.11 -5.79
CA GLU A 193 17.52 -15.86 -5.43
C GLU A 193 17.04 -16.73 -4.24
N LEU A 194 17.89 -16.84 -3.21
CA LEU A 194 17.66 -17.66 -2.02
C LEU A 194 17.61 -16.81 -0.76
N VAL A 195 16.78 -17.25 0.17
CA VAL A 195 16.81 -16.80 1.56
C VAL A 195 16.72 -18.00 2.49
N THR A 196 17.70 -18.12 3.38
CA THR A 196 17.74 -19.16 4.39
C THR A 196 17.19 -18.61 5.69
N ILE A 197 16.20 -19.30 6.27
CA ILE A 197 15.69 -19.00 7.61
C ILE A 197 16.11 -20.13 8.55
N LYS A 198 16.81 -19.77 9.63
CA LYS A 198 17.29 -20.72 10.64
C LYS A 198 16.69 -20.41 12.00
N ASN A 199 16.10 -21.42 12.65
CA ASN A 199 15.81 -21.35 14.08
C ASN A 199 17.08 -21.71 14.88
N THR A 200 17.75 -20.71 15.44
CA THR A 200 18.90 -20.83 16.34
C THR A 200 18.51 -21.00 17.81
N SER A 201 17.22 -20.93 18.14
CA SER A 201 16.72 -21.18 19.49
C SER A 201 16.68 -22.67 19.85
N ASN A 202 16.28 -22.96 21.08
CA ASN A 202 16.09 -24.32 21.59
C ASN A 202 14.61 -24.76 21.59
N GLU A 203 13.69 -23.91 21.12
CA GLU A 203 12.25 -24.19 21.10
C GLU A 203 11.71 -24.14 19.65
N PRO A 204 10.67 -24.92 19.32
CA PRO A 204 10.02 -24.81 18.01
C PRO A 204 9.30 -23.46 17.86
N VAL A 205 9.28 -22.94 16.64
CA VAL A 205 8.61 -21.67 16.30
C VAL A 205 7.58 -21.92 15.20
N THR A 206 6.33 -21.50 15.45
CA THR A 206 5.26 -21.55 14.45
C THR A 206 5.30 -20.31 13.58
N LEU A 207 5.45 -20.50 12.27
CA LEU A 207 5.48 -19.45 11.26
C LEU A 207 4.10 -19.15 10.66
N ASP A 208 3.01 -19.68 11.24
CA ASP A 208 1.65 -19.42 10.78
C ASP A 208 1.35 -17.90 10.79
N GLY A 209 0.94 -17.38 9.64
CA GLY A 209 0.70 -15.96 9.42
C GLY A 209 1.96 -15.09 9.38
N TRP A 210 3.16 -15.67 9.45
CA TRP A 210 4.41 -14.93 9.24
C TRP A 210 4.55 -14.57 7.77
N LYS A 211 5.48 -13.67 7.49
CA LYS A 211 5.83 -13.31 6.12
C LYS A 211 7.27 -12.88 5.99
N LEU A 212 7.88 -13.24 4.87
CA LEU A 212 9.16 -12.69 4.44
C LEU A 212 8.92 -11.60 3.39
N VAL A 213 9.67 -10.51 3.48
CA VAL A 213 9.53 -9.34 2.62
C VAL A 213 10.85 -9.04 1.92
N SER A 214 10.80 -8.91 0.60
CA SER A 214 11.81 -8.19 -0.18
C SER A 214 11.46 -6.71 -0.10
N VAL A 215 12.28 -5.92 0.59
CA VAL A 215 11.95 -4.54 0.94
C VAL A 215 11.89 -3.67 -0.31
N ARG A 216 12.85 -3.82 -1.22
CA ARG A 216 12.88 -3.03 -2.45
C ARG A 216 11.94 -3.58 -3.51
N GLY A 217 11.89 -4.91 -3.66
CA GLY A 217 10.99 -5.55 -4.61
C GLY A 217 9.52 -5.39 -4.24
N ASN A 218 9.24 -5.07 -2.96
CA ASN A 218 7.90 -5.03 -2.38
C ASN A 218 7.13 -6.35 -2.61
N GLN A 219 7.87 -7.46 -2.66
CA GLN A 219 7.31 -8.80 -2.77
C GLN A 219 7.25 -9.42 -1.37
N THR A 220 6.22 -10.23 -1.14
CA THR A 220 6.00 -10.88 0.14
C THR A 220 5.74 -12.35 -0.07
N TYR A 221 6.43 -13.18 0.71
CA TYR A 221 6.11 -14.60 0.84
C TYR A 221 5.34 -14.83 2.12
N PRO A 222 4.03 -15.12 2.03
CA PRO A 222 3.25 -15.53 3.18
C PRO A 222 3.63 -16.97 3.56
N PHE A 223 3.81 -17.23 4.85
CA PHE A 223 3.98 -18.59 5.33
C PHE A 223 2.63 -19.25 5.56
N ASP A 224 2.44 -20.40 4.92
CA ASP A 224 1.45 -21.37 5.38
C ASP A 224 1.83 -21.89 6.79
N PRO A 225 0.90 -22.49 7.54
CA PRO A 225 1.18 -23.08 8.84
C PRO A 225 2.39 -24.03 8.80
N PHE A 226 3.50 -23.56 9.35
CA PHE A 226 4.78 -24.28 9.36
C PHE A 226 5.40 -24.21 10.75
N VAL A 227 5.98 -25.32 11.21
CA VAL A 227 6.71 -25.38 12.49
C VAL A 227 8.20 -25.54 12.19
N LEU A 228 8.98 -24.51 12.52
CA LEU A 228 10.42 -24.50 12.39
C LEU A 228 11.06 -25.00 13.69
N ASN A 229 11.57 -26.23 13.68
CA ASN A 229 12.17 -26.88 14.85
C ASN A 229 13.52 -26.26 15.24
N PRO A 230 14.00 -26.48 16.48
CA PRO A 230 15.31 -26.03 16.91
C PRO A 230 16.42 -26.48 15.96
N GLN A 231 17.32 -25.56 15.61
CA GLN A 231 18.43 -25.73 14.64
C GLN A 231 18.02 -26.06 13.20
N GLN A 232 16.73 -26.20 12.91
CA GLN A 232 16.23 -26.43 11.55
C GLN A 232 16.46 -25.18 10.70
N LYS A 233 16.75 -25.45 9.42
CA LYS A 233 16.82 -24.46 8.36
C LYS A 233 15.74 -24.76 7.33
N ILE A 234 15.12 -23.71 6.81
CA ILE A 234 14.33 -23.75 5.59
C ILE A 234 14.93 -22.76 4.60
N VAL A 235 14.77 -23.04 3.33
CA VAL A 235 15.19 -22.15 2.25
C VAL A 235 13.94 -21.73 1.51
N ILE A 236 13.75 -20.44 1.29
CA ILE A 236 12.76 -19.95 0.33
C ILE A 236 13.52 -19.55 -0.95
N SER A 237 13.02 -20.00 -2.10
CA SER A 237 13.73 -19.89 -3.38
C SER A 237 12.77 -19.53 -4.51
N SER A 238 13.26 -18.77 -5.48
CA SER A 238 12.66 -18.66 -6.83
C SER A 238 13.59 -19.23 -7.92
N ALA A 239 14.65 -19.95 -7.52
CA ALA A 239 15.61 -20.53 -8.44
C ALA A 239 15.00 -21.72 -9.18
N ASP A 240 15.33 -21.84 -10.48
CA ASP A 240 14.88 -22.97 -11.32
C ASP A 240 15.33 -24.35 -10.77
N GLU A 241 16.45 -24.39 -10.06
CA GLU A 241 17.01 -25.59 -9.42
C GLU A 241 17.40 -25.29 -7.97
N PRO A 242 16.48 -25.41 -7.00
CA PRO A 242 16.80 -25.14 -5.61
C PRO A 242 17.72 -26.24 -5.02
N PRO A 243 18.47 -25.94 -3.94
CA PRO A 243 19.39 -26.90 -3.35
C PRO A 243 18.69 -28.18 -2.89
N SER A 244 19.16 -29.35 -3.36
CA SER A 244 18.53 -30.65 -3.11
C SER A 244 18.55 -31.15 -1.65
N ASP A 245 19.31 -30.49 -0.77
CA ASP A 245 19.55 -30.90 0.63
C ASP A 245 18.90 -29.94 1.64
N SER A 246 17.75 -29.35 1.29
CA SER A 246 17.03 -28.41 2.17
C SER A 246 15.53 -28.60 2.07
N SER A 247 14.81 -28.29 3.16
CA SER A 247 13.36 -28.08 3.08
C SER A 247 13.12 -26.76 2.36
N VAL A 248 12.92 -26.85 1.04
CA VAL A 248 12.71 -25.70 0.16
C VAL A 248 11.23 -25.36 0.13
N LEU A 249 10.93 -24.09 0.33
CA LEU A 249 9.63 -23.48 0.10
C LEU A 249 9.73 -22.66 -1.20
N GLU A 250 8.83 -22.93 -2.14
CA GLU A 250 8.84 -22.27 -3.45
C GLU A 250 8.20 -20.88 -3.35
N TRP A 251 8.95 -19.82 -3.66
CA TRP A 251 8.44 -18.44 -3.76
C TRP A 251 7.61 -18.25 -5.03
N GLY A 252 7.99 -18.91 -6.13
CA GLY A 252 7.37 -18.82 -7.46
C GLY A 252 8.36 -18.43 -8.57
N GLU A 253 7.85 -18.18 -9.79
CA GLU A 253 8.67 -17.94 -11.00
C GLU A 253 9.25 -16.50 -11.13
N GLN A 254 9.18 -15.68 -10.08
CA GLN A 254 9.69 -14.31 -10.09
C GLN A 254 10.91 -14.17 -9.21
N ASN A 255 11.92 -13.45 -9.70
CA ASN A 255 13.07 -13.02 -8.88
C ASN A 255 12.58 -12.32 -7.62
N ILE A 256 13.25 -12.60 -6.50
CA ILE A 256 12.92 -12.10 -5.16
C ILE A 256 13.79 -10.86 -4.85
N TRP A 257 15.05 -10.85 -5.29
CA TRP A 257 16.05 -9.87 -4.85
C TRP A 257 16.59 -9.00 -5.99
N ASN A 258 16.75 -7.70 -5.72
CA ASN A 258 17.39 -6.80 -6.67
C ASN A 258 18.92 -6.92 -6.63
N ASN A 259 19.54 -7.63 -7.57
CA ASN A 259 20.99 -7.82 -7.61
C ASN A 259 21.86 -6.57 -7.84
N LYS A 260 21.28 -5.42 -8.21
CA LYS A 260 22.04 -4.21 -8.59
C LYS A 260 22.06 -3.14 -7.53
N GLU A 261 21.06 -3.13 -6.67
CA GLU A 261 20.86 -2.10 -5.67
C GLU A 261 20.43 -2.71 -4.34
N SER A 262 20.50 -1.94 -3.25
CA SER A 262 20.18 -2.43 -1.91
C SER A 262 18.73 -2.92 -1.84
N ASP A 263 18.55 -4.18 -1.45
CA ASP A 263 17.27 -4.87 -1.26
C ASP A 263 17.34 -5.76 0.00
N PRO A 264 17.14 -5.16 1.18
CA PRO A 264 17.13 -5.90 2.44
C PRO A 264 16.00 -6.93 2.50
N ALA A 265 16.23 -8.00 3.28
CA ALA A 265 15.18 -8.95 3.62
C ALA A 265 14.68 -8.70 5.03
N GLU A 266 13.37 -8.71 5.20
CA GLU A 266 12.74 -8.57 6.51
C GLU A 266 11.75 -9.70 6.76
N LEU A 267 11.85 -10.32 7.94
CA LEU A 267 10.95 -11.38 8.39
C LEU A 267 10.02 -10.83 9.46
N TYR A 268 8.72 -11.00 9.26
CA TYR A 268 7.68 -10.53 10.17
C TYR A 268 6.84 -11.69 10.71
N ASN A 269 6.38 -11.57 11.96
CA ASN A 269 5.41 -12.52 12.51
C ASN A 269 3.96 -12.16 12.14
N ALA A 270 3.01 -12.98 12.59
CA ALA A 270 1.57 -12.79 12.37
C ALA A 270 1.01 -11.45 12.90
N TYR A 271 1.71 -10.81 13.84
CA TYR A 271 1.35 -9.50 14.38
C TYR A 271 2.03 -8.34 13.64
N ASN A 272 2.74 -8.62 12.53
CA ASN A 272 3.58 -7.69 11.78
C ASN A 272 4.74 -7.09 12.59
N GLU A 273 5.26 -7.84 13.57
CA GLU A 273 6.47 -7.45 14.29
C GLU A 273 7.70 -7.96 13.54
N LEU A 274 8.71 -7.11 13.38
CA LEU A 274 9.98 -7.48 12.75
C LEU A 274 10.73 -8.49 13.65
N VAL A 275 10.95 -9.69 13.13
CA VAL A 275 11.58 -10.83 13.82
C VAL A 275 13.06 -10.96 13.48
N SER A 276 13.43 -10.69 12.23
CA SER A 276 14.80 -10.81 11.73
C SER A 276 14.96 -9.92 10.50
N VAL A 277 16.16 -9.37 10.32
CA VAL A 277 16.52 -8.56 9.15
C VAL A 277 17.86 -9.05 8.62
N TRP A 278 17.97 -9.11 7.30
CA TRP A 278 19.24 -9.19 6.60
C TRP A 278 19.46 -7.84 5.93
N GLU A 279 20.48 -7.11 6.40
CA GLU A 279 20.87 -5.84 5.82
C GLU A 279 21.76 -6.11 4.60
N ASP A 280 21.43 -5.42 3.50
CA ASP A 280 22.19 -5.52 2.25
C ASP A 280 23.30 -4.47 2.28
N GLU A 281 24.54 -4.93 2.56
CA GLU A 281 25.76 -4.10 2.70
C GLU A 281 26.27 -3.52 1.37
#